data_AF-A0A485LWV9-F1
#
_entry.id   AF-A0A485LWV9-F1
#
_cell.length_a   1.000
_cell.length_b   1.000
_cell.length_c   1.000
_cell.angle_alpha   90.00
_cell.angle_beta   90.00
_cell.angle_gamma   90.00
#
_symmetry.space_group_name_H-M   'P 1'
#
loop_
_entity.id
_entity.type
_entity.pdbx_description
1 polymer ?
#
loop_
_entity_poly.entity_id
_entity_poly.type
_entity_poly.pdbx_seq_one_letter_code
_entity_poly.pdbx_strand_id
1 'polypeptide(L)'
;MAALTAYFADLLTGGHELPHAHPGDLLAAARMHLQHGDESIALALLDVLTKSRDSLAARNAGITLSLFHKRQGAWEDAVRIWEDMLACDPHDLFAAEELAKWLEHRACDNARAIGVVETILAGSRSLSPTERQALAHRLARLKKKSAAGAGRE
;
A
#
# COMPACT_ATOMS: atom_id res chain seq x y z
N MET A 1 -10.68 0.01 -26.23
CA MET A 1 -12.03 -0.48 -25.86
C MET A 1 -12.19 -1.99 -26.05
N ALA A 2 -11.77 -2.59 -27.18
CA ALA A 2 -11.97 -4.03 -27.45
C ALA A 2 -11.24 -5.01 -26.50
N ALA A 3 -10.03 -4.66 -26.04
CA ALA A 3 -9.25 -5.53 -25.14
C ALA A 3 -9.88 -5.67 -23.75
N LEU A 4 -10.55 -4.62 -23.27
CA LEU A 4 -11.19 -4.63 -21.95
C LEU A 4 -12.45 -5.50 -21.96
N THR A 5 -13.27 -5.39 -23.00
CA THR A 5 -14.45 -6.25 -23.20
C THR A 5 -14.08 -7.73 -23.36
N ALA A 6 -12.94 -8.04 -23.99
CA ALA A 6 -12.44 -9.41 -24.09
C ALA A 6 -12.00 -9.97 -22.73
N TYR A 7 -11.30 -9.17 -21.92
CA TYR A 7 -10.90 -9.55 -20.56
C TYR A 7 -12.12 -9.83 -19.66
N PHE A 8 -13.17 -8.99 -19.74
CA PHE A 8 -14.42 -9.20 -19.00
C PHE A 8 -15.18 -10.44 -19.47
N ALA A 9 -15.22 -10.70 -20.77
CA ALA A 9 -15.85 -11.89 -21.31
C ALA A 9 -15.15 -13.15 -20.80
N ASP A 10 -13.81 -13.19 -20.80
CA ASP A 10 -13.01 -14.35 -20.38
C ASP A 10 -13.12 -14.62 -18.86
N LEU A 11 -13.15 -13.55 -18.04
CA LEU A 11 -13.35 -13.64 -16.60
C LEU A 11 -14.75 -14.19 -16.23
N LEU A 12 -15.77 -13.88 -17.03
CA LEU A 12 -17.14 -14.36 -16.83
C LEU A 12 -17.38 -15.76 -17.40
N THR A 13 -16.62 -16.20 -18.41
CA THR A 13 -16.78 -17.51 -19.05
C THR A 13 -15.82 -18.59 -18.53
N GLY A 14 -14.91 -18.25 -17.62
CA GLY A 14 -13.91 -19.20 -17.08
C GLY A 14 -12.92 -19.67 -18.16
N GLY A 15 -12.79 -18.90 -19.24
CA GLY A 15 -11.83 -19.13 -20.31
C GLY A 15 -10.43 -18.71 -19.85
N HIS A 16 -9.44 -19.47 -20.27
CA HIS A 16 -8.10 -19.46 -19.71
C HIS A 16 -7.13 -18.91 -20.74
N GLU A 17 -7.33 -17.69 -21.24
CA GLU A 17 -6.36 -17.01 -22.12
C GLU A 17 -6.46 -15.50 -21.96
N LEU A 18 -5.88 -14.99 -20.87
CA LEU A 18 -5.62 -13.56 -20.64
C LEU A 18 -5.10 -12.93 -21.93
N PRO A 19 -5.82 -11.98 -22.56
CA PRO A 19 -5.19 -11.06 -23.48
C PRO A 19 -3.99 -10.46 -22.73
N HIS A 20 -2.84 -10.30 -23.39
CA HIS A 20 -1.65 -9.64 -22.83
C HIS A 20 -1.94 -8.15 -22.54
N ALA A 21 -2.89 -7.87 -21.65
CA ALA A 21 -3.23 -6.54 -21.19
C ALA A 21 -2.04 -6.05 -20.36
N HIS A 22 -1.51 -4.91 -20.76
CA HIS A 22 -0.40 -4.31 -20.06
C HIS A 22 -0.82 -4.03 -18.60
N PRO A 23 0.01 -4.33 -17.58
CA PRO A 23 -0.36 -4.12 -16.18
C PRO A 23 -0.86 -2.70 -15.87
N GLY A 24 -0.33 -1.70 -16.58
CA GLY A 24 -0.79 -0.32 -16.51
C GLY A 24 -2.25 -0.12 -16.97
N ASP A 25 -2.71 -0.84 -17.99
CA ASP A 25 -4.08 -0.74 -18.50
C ASP A 25 -5.07 -1.35 -17.51
N LEU A 26 -4.71 -2.49 -16.90
CA LEU A 26 -5.50 -3.12 -15.84
C LEU A 26 -5.60 -2.21 -14.61
N LEU A 27 -4.51 -1.53 -14.24
CA LEU A 27 -4.52 -0.58 -13.13
C LEU A 27 -5.41 0.63 -13.44
N ALA A 28 -5.35 1.16 -14.66
CA ALA A 28 -6.21 2.25 -15.11
C ALA A 28 -7.68 1.85 -15.08
N ALA A 29 -8.00 0.64 -15.56
CA ALA A 29 -9.35 0.09 -15.51
C ALA A 29 -9.86 -0.07 -14.08
N ALA A 30 -9.04 -0.61 -13.18
CA ALA A 30 -9.40 -0.74 -11.77
C ALA A 30 -9.76 0.61 -11.14
N ARG A 31 -8.95 1.65 -11.39
CA ARG A 31 -9.22 3.02 -10.90
C ARG A 31 -10.49 3.60 -11.49
N MET A 32 -10.77 3.35 -12.76
CA MET A 32 -12.01 3.78 -13.41
C MET A 32 -13.23 3.13 -12.75
N HIS A 33 -13.20 1.82 -12.49
CA HIS A 33 -14.29 1.13 -11.80
C HIS A 33 -14.50 1.63 -10.38
N LEU A 34 -13.42 1.89 -9.61
CA LEU A 34 -13.55 2.54 -8.29
C LEU A 34 -14.23 3.92 -8.38
N GLN A 35 -13.96 4.69 -9.43
CA GLN A 35 -14.59 5.99 -9.62
C GLN A 35 -16.09 5.89 -9.96
N HIS A 36 -16.50 4.81 -10.62
CA HIS A 36 -17.90 4.58 -11.03
C HIS A 36 -18.72 3.80 -9.99
N GLY A 37 -18.08 3.33 -8.90
CA GLY A 37 -18.74 2.56 -7.84
C GLY A 37 -18.80 1.05 -8.10
N ASP A 38 -18.15 0.56 -9.17
CA ASP A 38 -18.05 -0.87 -9.49
C ASP A 38 -16.93 -1.53 -8.68
N GLU A 39 -17.08 -1.54 -7.36
CA GLU A 39 -16.00 -1.94 -6.44
C GLU A 39 -15.56 -3.40 -6.63
N SER A 40 -16.48 -4.33 -6.89
CA SER A 40 -16.16 -5.76 -7.04
C SER A 40 -15.17 -6.02 -8.18
N ILE A 41 -15.40 -5.38 -9.33
CA ILE A 41 -14.54 -5.49 -10.51
C ILE A 41 -13.17 -4.87 -10.24
N ALA A 42 -13.16 -3.67 -9.64
CA ALA A 42 -11.91 -3.01 -9.31
C ALA A 42 -11.05 -3.84 -8.35
N LEU A 43 -11.66 -4.44 -7.33
CA LEU A 43 -10.96 -5.27 -6.35
C LEU A 43 -10.38 -6.53 -6.99
N ALA A 44 -11.11 -7.19 -7.90
CA ALA A 44 -10.60 -8.34 -8.63
C ALA A 44 -9.37 -7.98 -9.48
N LEU A 45 -9.42 -6.86 -10.20
CA LEU A 45 -8.29 -6.36 -10.99
C LEU A 45 -7.07 -6.02 -10.12
N LEU A 46 -7.28 -5.37 -8.98
CA LEU A 46 -6.21 -5.00 -8.05
C LEU A 46 -5.58 -6.24 -7.41
N ASP A 47 -6.37 -7.24 -7.00
CA ASP A 47 -5.84 -8.48 -6.43
C ASP A 47 -4.92 -9.22 -7.41
N VAL A 48 -5.32 -9.32 -8.69
CA VAL A 48 -4.46 -9.89 -9.74
C VAL A 48 -3.16 -9.09 -9.89
N LEU A 49 -3.24 -7.76 -9.90
CA LEU A 49 -2.07 -6.90 -10.08
C LEU A 49 -1.10 -6.96 -8.91
N THR A 50 -1.58 -7.04 -7.67
CA THR A 50 -0.72 -7.17 -6.48
C THR A 50 0.16 -8.42 -6.51
N LYS A 51 -0.29 -9.47 -7.22
CA LYS A 51 0.43 -10.74 -7.40
C LYS A 51 1.26 -10.79 -8.69
N SER A 52 1.29 -9.70 -9.45
CA SER A 52 2.02 -9.62 -10.71
C SER A 52 3.55 -9.59 -10.49
N ARG A 53 4.31 -10.08 -11.48
CA ARG A 53 5.79 -10.04 -11.45
C ARG A 53 6.35 -8.63 -11.70
N ASP A 54 5.52 -7.72 -12.20
CA ASP A 54 5.89 -6.32 -12.38
C ASP A 54 5.81 -5.61 -11.03
N SER A 55 6.97 -5.36 -10.43
CA SER A 55 7.08 -4.75 -9.10
C SER A 55 6.43 -3.36 -9.05
N LEU A 56 6.46 -2.59 -10.14
CA LEU A 56 5.84 -1.27 -10.18
C LEU A 56 4.32 -1.38 -10.24
N ALA A 57 3.79 -2.30 -11.04
CA ALA A 57 2.36 -2.54 -11.13
C ALA A 57 1.79 -3.10 -9.82
N ALA A 58 2.46 -4.10 -9.23
CA ALA A 58 2.10 -4.67 -7.94
C ALA A 58 2.09 -3.62 -6.83
N ARG A 59 3.14 -2.79 -6.77
CA ARG A 59 3.22 -1.66 -5.84
C ARG A 59 2.05 -0.68 -6.02
N ASN A 60 1.80 -0.22 -7.24
CA ASN A 60 0.74 0.74 -7.51
C ASN A 60 -0.67 0.19 -7.25
N ALA A 61 -0.86 -1.11 -7.48
CA ALA A 61 -2.09 -1.81 -7.11
C ALA A 61 -2.27 -1.87 -5.60
N GLY A 62 -1.22 -2.23 -4.84
CA GLY A 62 -1.23 -2.22 -3.37
C GLY A 62 -1.54 -0.83 -2.78
N ILE A 63 -0.96 0.23 -3.35
CA ILE A 63 -1.29 1.62 -2.99
C ILE A 63 -2.78 1.90 -3.23
N THR A 64 -3.28 1.57 -4.41
CA THR A 64 -4.67 1.85 -4.80
C THR A 64 -5.65 1.08 -3.90
N LEU A 65 -5.37 -0.19 -3.64
CA LEU A 65 -6.18 -1.08 -2.81
C LEU A 65 -6.18 -0.65 -1.33
N SER A 66 -5.00 -0.35 -0.77
CA SER A 66 -4.92 0.09 0.64
C SER A 66 -5.62 1.43 0.88
N LEU A 67 -5.52 2.38 -0.06
CA LEU A 67 -6.27 3.64 0.02
C LEU A 67 -7.78 3.44 -0.10
N PHE A 68 -8.23 2.46 -0.90
CA PHE A 68 -9.63 2.09 -0.96
C PHE A 68 -10.12 1.56 0.40
N HIS A 69 -9.44 0.56 0.99
CA HIS A 69 -9.79 0.02 2.30
C HIS A 69 -9.79 1.08 3.40
N LYS A 70 -8.80 1.98 3.39
CA LYS A 70 -8.73 3.13 4.30
C LYS A 70 -9.96 4.03 4.21
N ARG A 71 -10.47 4.32 3.01
CA ARG A 71 -11.70 5.13 2.82
C ARG A 71 -12.95 4.42 3.35
N GLN A 72 -13.01 3.10 3.21
CA GLN A 72 -14.13 2.29 3.73
C GLN A 72 -14.05 2.05 5.25
N GLY A 73 -12.99 2.52 5.92
CA GLY A 73 -12.77 2.25 7.34
C GLY A 73 -12.29 0.81 7.63
N ALA A 74 -11.90 0.05 6.60
CA ALA A 74 -11.33 -1.29 6.72
C ALA A 74 -9.80 -1.20 6.98
N TRP A 75 -9.43 -0.70 8.15
CA TRP A 75 -8.03 -0.38 8.44
C TRP A 75 -7.12 -1.60 8.56
N GLU A 76 -7.64 -2.73 9.03
CA GLU A 76 -6.88 -3.97 9.16
C GLU A 76 -6.45 -4.50 7.78
N ASP A 77 -7.33 -4.43 6.77
CA ASP A 77 -6.98 -4.78 5.39
C ASP A 77 -5.92 -3.85 4.81
N ALA A 78 -6.04 -2.54 5.06
CA ALA A 78 -5.04 -1.57 4.61
C ALA A 78 -3.66 -1.84 5.25
N VAL A 79 -3.63 -2.17 6.54
CA VAL A 79 -2.40 -2.51 7.28
C VAL A 79 -1.74 -3.76 6.70
N ARG A 80 -2.52 -4.82 6.48
CA ARG A 80 -2.00 -6.06 5.88
C ARG A 80 -1.34 -5.80 4.53
N ILE A 81 -1.95 -4.97 3.68
CA ILE A 81 -1.37 -4.59 2.39
C ILE A 81 -0.05 -3.82 2.57
N TRP A 82 0.04 -2.89 3.53
CA TRP A 82 1.29 -2.18 3.79
C TRP A 82 2.38 -3.09 4.34
N GLU A 83 2.02 -4.04 5.20
CA GLU A 83 2.95 -5.07 5.69
C GLU A 83 3.45 -5.97 4.55
N ASP A 84 2.58 -6.42 3.65
CA ASP A 84 2.94 -7.20 2.46
C ASP A 84 3.84 -6.41 1.51
N MET A 85 3.57 -5.11 1.33
CA MET A 85 4.41 -4.21 0.55
C MET A 85 5.80 -4.07 1.17
N LEU A 86 5.91 -3.93 2.50
CA LEU A 86 7.19 -3.84 3.20
C LEU A 86 7.94 -5.16 3.27
N ALA A 87 7.24 -6.30 3.23
CA ALA A 87 7.86 -7.61 3.09
C ALA A 87 8.50 -7.78 1.70
N CYS A 88 7.88 -7.22 0.65
CA CYS A 88 8.42 -7.20 -0.71
C CYS A 88 9.56 -6.19 -0.88
N ASP A 89 9.36 -4.96 -0.39
CA ASP A 89 10.35 -3.88 -0.40
C ASP A 89 10.35 -3.15 0.96
N PRO A 90 11.30 -3.46 1.86
CA PRO A 90 11.42 -2.81 3.16
C PRO A 90 11.62 -1.29 3.11
N HIS A 91 11.91 -0.73 1.93
CA HIS A 91 12.15 0.70 1.72
C HIS A 91 11.01 1.38 0.97
N ASP A 92 9.85 0.72 0.81
CA ASP A 92 8.67 1.35 0.23
C ASP A 92 8.17 2.50 1.14
N LEU A 93 8.50 3.73 0.74
CA LEU A 93 8.20 4.93 1.49
C LEU A 93 6.71 5.09 1.78
N PHE A 94 5.84 4.76 0.81
CA PHE A 94 4.41 4.91 0.97
C PHE A 94 3.88 3.97 2.05
N ALA A 95 4.24 2.69 1.96
CA ALA A 95 3.77 1.67 2.90
C ALA A 95 4.26 1.95 4.33
N ALA A 96 5.55 2.31 4.49
CA ALA A 96 6.10 2.66 5.79
C ALA A 96 5.47 3.91 6.39
N GLU A 97 5.20 4.94 5.60
CA GLU A 97 4.56 6.16 6.11
C GLU A 97 3.15 5.91 6.60
N GLU A 98 2.34 5.19 5.83
CA GLU A 98 0.96 4.89 6.21
C GLU A 98 0.90 3.92 7.39
N LEU A 99 1.75 2.89 7.42
CA LEU A 99 1.86 1.96 8.54
C LEU A 99 2.30 2.68 9.82
N ALA A 100 3.31 3.56 9.75
CA ALA A 100 3.75 4.35 10.90
C ALA A 100 2.63 5.27 11.43
N LYS A 101 1.88 5.94 10.54
CA LYS A 101 0.72 6.77 10.94
C LYS A 101 -0.36 5.94 11.64
N TRP A 102 -0.64 4.73 11.14
CA TRP A 102 -1.63 3.85 11.75
C TRP A 102 -1.18 3.35 13.13
N LEU A 103 0.08 2.93 13.24
CA LEU A 103 0.67 2.50 14.51
C LEU A 103 0.66 3.64 15.55
N GLU A 104 0.96 4.87 15.12
CA GLU A 104 0.94 6.07 15.98
C GLU A 104 -0.45 6.43 16.53
N HIS A 105 -1.47 6.39 15.68
CA HIS A 105 -2.77 6.99 15.97
C HIS A 105 -3.85 5.99 16.35
N ARG A 106 -3.76 4.75 15.87
CA ARG A 106 -4.82 3.74 16.03
C ARG A 106 -4.37 2.60 16.92
N ALA A 107 -3.22 1.99 16.63
CA ALA A 107 -2.70 0.91 17.47
C ALA A 107 -2.02 1.42 18.75
N CYS A 108 -1.65 2.70 18.79
CA CYS A 108 -0.83 3.30 19.85
C CYS A 108 0.52 2.59 20.09
N ASP A 109 0.99 1.81 19.13
CA ASP A 109 2.24 1.06 19.19
C ASP A 109 3.38 1.92 18.63
N ASN A 110 3.88 2.80 19.48
CA ASN A 110 4.98 3.69 19.11
C ASN A 110 6.29 2.92 18.88
N ALA A 111 6.46 1.72 19.46
CA ALA A 111 7.68 0.92 19.32
C ALA A 111 7.79 0.34 17.91
N ARG A 112 6.73 -0.28 17.39
CA ARG A 112 6.71 -0.72 15.98
C ARG A 112 6.82 0.46 15.03
N ALA A 113 6.17 1.58 15.32
CA ALA A 113 6.27 2.78 14.46
C ALA A 113 7.71 3.28 14.34
N ILE A 114 8.47 3.28 15.44
CA ILE A 114 9.90 3.60 15.47
C ILE A 114 10.68 2.65 14.56
N GLY A 115 10.49 1.33 14.70
CA GLY A 115 11.23 0.33 13.92
C GLY A 115 11.00 0.46 12.40
N VAL A 116 9.76 0.75 11.99
CA VAL A 116 9.42 0.98 10.57
C VAL A 116 10.15 2.22 10.03
N VAL A 117 10.13 3.34 10.76
CA VAL A 117 10.78 4.59 10.35
C VAL A 117 12.31 4.45 10.31
N GLU A 118 12.89 3.75 11.28
CA GLU A 118 14.34 3.49 11.32
C GLU A 118 14.81 2.64 10.13
N THR A 119 14.04 1.61 9.77
CA THR A 119 14.36 0.74 8.62
C THR A 119 14.46 1.54 7.32
N ILE A 120 13.48 2.42 7.07
CA ILE A 120 13.48 3.30 5.89
C ILE A 120 14.67 4.27 5.90
N LEU A 121 14.93 4.91 7.04
CA LEU A 121 16.03 5.86 7.17
C LEU A 121 17.40 5.20 6.96
N ALA A 122 17.56 3.94 7.36
CA ALA A 122 18.80 3.20 7.26
C ALA A 122 19.13 2.75 5.83
N GLY A 123 18.14 2.30 5.05
CA GLY A 123 18.42 1.64 3.78
C GLY A 123 17.92 2.35 2.52
N SER A 124 17.06 3.36 2.63
CA SER A 124 16.55 4.04 1.44
C SER A 124 17.57 5.04 0.88
N ARG A 125 18.20 4.65 -0.25
CA ARG A 125 19.18 5.47 -0.99
C ARG A 125 18.54 6.60 -1.79
N SER A 126 17.23 6.53 -2.02
CA SER A 126 16.47 7.44 -2.90
C SER A 126 15.67 8.51 -2.16
N LEU A 127 15.74 8.58 -0.82
CA LEU A 127 15.07 9.64 -0.08
C LEU A 127 15.63 11.00 -0.44
N SER A 128 14.72 11.92 -0.80
CA SER A 128 15.06 13.34 -0.87
C SER A 128 15.50 13.86 0.51
N PRO A 129 16.31 14.94 0.57
CA PRO A 129 16.67 15.57 1.85
C PRO A 129 15.45 15.95 2.69
N THR A 130 14.37 16.39 2.04
CA THR A 130 13.10 16.77 2.66
C THR A 130 12.37 15.58 3.29
N GLU A 131 12.26 14.45 2.59
CA GLU A 131 11.62 13.23 3.13
C GLU A 131 12.43 12.68 4.31
N ARG A 132 13.75 12.63 4.17
CA ARG A 132 14.65 12.20 5.26
C ARG A 132 14.49 13.09 6.49
N GLN A 133 14.40 14.41 6.32
CA GLN A 133 14.19 15.33 7.44
C GLN A 133 12.82 15.13 8.09
N ALA A 134 11.76 14.96 7.31
CA ALA A 134 10.41 14.71 7.82
C ALA A 134 10.34 13.40 8.64
N LEU A 135 10.94 12.32 8.13
CA LEU A 135 11.03 11.03 8.82
C LEU A 135 11.87 11.12 10.10
N ALA A 136 13.01 11.81 10.07
CA ALA A 136 13.85 12.02 11.25
C ALA A 136 13.11 12.82 12.34
N HIS A 137 12.34 13.84 11.96
CA HIS A 137 11.53 14.61 12.88
C HIS A 137 10.40 13.77 13.51
N ARG A 138 9.73 12.92 12.71
CA ARG A 138 8.74 11.95 13.22
C ARG A 138 9.38 10.98 14.21
N LEU A 139 10.54 10.42 13.87
CA LEU A 139 11.29 9.50 14.73
C LEU A 139 11.63 10.13 16.09
N ALA A 140 12.12 11.38 16.10
CA ALA A 140 12.43 12.10 17.32
C ALA A 140 11.19 12.30 18.21
N ARG A 141 10.05 12.68 17.62
CA ARG A 141 8.77 12.80 18.33
C ARG A 141 8.32 11.47 18.93
N LEU A 142 8.39 10.39 18.15
CA LEU A 142 8.02 9.05 18.56
C LEU A 142 8.85 8.55 19.75
N LYS A 143 10.19 8.70 19.68
CA LYS A 143 11.10 8.32 20.76
C LYS A 143 10.82 9.08 22.05
N LYS A 144 10.56 10.40 21.96
CA LYS A 144 10.19 11.21 23.13
C LYS A 144 8.87 10.74 23.77
N LYS A 145 7.87 10.40 22.95
CA LYS A 145 6.57 9.90 23.43
C LYS A 145 6.70 8.54 24.11
N SER A 146 7.49 7.63 23.53
CA SER A 146 7.75 6.30 24.11
C SER A 146 8.49 6.40 25.45
N ALA A 147 9.54 7.24 25.54
CA ALA A 147 10.28 7.47 26.77
C ALA A 147 9.44 8.11 27.89
N ALA A 148 8.51 9.02 27.54
CA ALA A 148 7.60 9.64 28.51
C ALA A 148 6.49 8.70 28.99
N GLY A 149 6.12 7.69 28.20
CA GLY A 149 5.15 6.66 28.58
C GLY A 149 5.75 5.59 29.50
N ALA A 150 7.00 5.21 29.26
CA ALA A 150 7.72 4.18 30.04
C ALA A 150 8.06 4.58 31.49
N GLY A 151 7.89 5.85 31.87
CA GLY A 151 8.09 6.34 33.25
C GLY A 151 6.81 6.42 34.08
N ARG A 152 5.70 5.82 33.63
CA ARG A 152 4.38 5.84 34.31
C ARG A 152 3.85 4.46 34.71
N GLU A 153 4.68 3.43 34.65
CA GLU A 153 4.41 2.07 35.14
C GLU A 153 5.21 1.80 36.40
#